data_AF-A0A2G8SGV7-F1
#
_entry.id   AF-A0A2G8SGV7-F1
#
_cell.length_a   1.000
_cell.length_b   1.000
_cell.length_c   1.000
_cell.angle_alpha   90.00
_cell.angle_beta   90.00
_cell.angle_gamma   90.00
#
_symmetry.space_group_name_H-M   'P 1'
#
loop_
_entity.id
_entity.type
_entity.pdbx_description
1 polymer ?
#
loop_
_entity_poly.entity_id
_entity_poly.type
_entity_poly.pdbx_seq_one_letter_code
_entity_poly.pdbx_strand_id
1 'polypeptide(L)'
;MADHNQPTKQNNMDTDPFPHIGYPIQLPQEVLDLVLNDVSDRHLDRIGTLGNLDTLRACALVTKKAWRLRAQRRTFLRCIPSHDDLNETNVPLVSSNGHITGIIDWEYHSVLPVVLAAEYPRYLRYDGIYDPRFTLEENGWWTARPEDAAKLRAIYAEAVKAQNEDYWRALIDGELLRQCYE
;
A
#
# COMPACT_ATOMS: atom_id res chain seq x y z
N MET A 1 -17.47 -68.23 -2.50
CA MET A 1 -17.21 -67.30 -3.62
C MET A 1 -16.72 -66.02 -3.00
N ALA A 2 -15.40 -65.83 -3.05
CA ALA A 2 -14.71 -64.66 -2.52
C ALA A 2 -14.74 -63.58 -3.59
N ASP A 3 -15.16 -62.36 -3.23
CA ASP A 3 -15.01 -61.20 -4.09
C ASP A 3 -14.07 -60.20 -3.42
N HIS A 4 -12.97 -59.93 -4.12
CA HIS A 4 -11.85 -59.11 -3.72
C HIS A 4 -12.20 -57.64 -3.92
N ASN A 5 -12.37 -56.89 -2.82
CA ASN A 5 -12.38 -55.44 -2.85
C ASN A 5 -10.93 -54.93 -2.66
N GLN A 6 -10.27 -54.54 -3.75
CA GLN A 6 -9.00 -53.83 -3.71
C GLN A 6 -9.22 -52.34 -3.42
N PRO A 7 -8.40 -51.69 -2.58
CA PRO A 7 -8.44 -50.26 -2.39
C PRO A 7 -7.74 -49.54 -3.55
N THR A 8 -8.45 -48.63 -4.20
CA THR A 8 -7.91 -47.70 -5.21
C THR A 8 -6.84 -46.80 -4.59
N LYS A 9 -5.64 -46.87 -5.16
CA LYS A 9 -4.53 -45.94 -4.88
C LYS A 9 -4.95 -44.52 -5.21
N GLN A 10 -4.99 -43.66 -4.18
CA GLN A 10 -5.16 -42.23 -4.34
C GLN A 10 -3.80 -41.64 -4.75
N ASN A 11 -3.72 -41.17 -6.00
CA ASN A 11 -2.54 -40.52 -6.53
C ASN A 11 -2.34 -39.18 -5.80
N ASN A 12 -1.19 -39.03 -5.14
CA ASN A 12 -0.66 -37.75 -4.71
C ASN A 12 -0.44 -36.88 -5.95
N MET A 13 -1.32 -35.91 -6.16
CA MET A 13 -1.01 -34.73 -6.97
C MET A 13 -0.52 -33.65 -6.02
N ASP A 14 0.81 -33.53 -5.92
CA ASP A 14 1.47 -32.29 -5.54
C ASP A 14 1.16 -31.24 -6.62
N THR A 15 0.16 -30.42 -6.38
CA THR A 15 -0.06 -29.17 -7.11
C THR A 15 0.19 -28.04 -6.14
N ASP A 16 1.43 -27.55 -6.13
CA ASP A 16 1.76 -26.23 -5.62
C ASP A 16 1.10 -25.20 -6.56
N PRO A 17 0.05 -24.45 -6.15
CA PRO A 17 -0.74 -23.66 -7.09
C PRO A 17 -0.17 -22.26 -7.35
N PHE A 18 0.92 -21.84 -6.69
CA PHE A 18 1.29 -20.43 -6.70
C PHE A 18 2.74 -20.20 -7.13
N PRO A 19 3.00 -19.78 -8.38
CA PRO A 19 4.28 -19.18 -8.68
C PRO A 19 4.38 -17.88 -7.87
N HIS A 20 5.43 -17.77 -7.05
CA HIS A 20 5.82 -16.53 -6.38
C HIS A 20 6.15 -15.46 -7.43
N ILE A 21 5.14 -14.76 -7.94
CA ILE A 21 5.30 -13.56 -8.75
C ILE A 21 5.34 -12.38 -7.77
N GLY A 22 6.47 -12.28 -7.08
CA GLY A 22 6.87 -11.07 -6.38
C GLY A 22 8.26 -10.73 -6.86
N TYR A 23 8.37 -10.03 -7.99
CA TYR A 23 9.64 -9.39 -8.32
C TYR A 23 9.81 -8.24 -7.32
N PRO A 24 10.81 -8.27 -6.42
CA PRO A 24 11.14 -7.06 -5.68
C PRO A 24 11.56 -6.02 -6.71
N ILE A 25 10.91 -4.86 -6.72
CA ILE A 25 11.39 -3.68 -7.45
C ILE A 25 12.78 -3.38 -6.86
N GLN A 26 13.83 -3.83 -7.54
CA GLN A 26 15.20 -3.46 -7.20
C GLN A 26 15.39 -2.00 -7.63
N LEU A 27 15.20 -1.09 -6.69
CA LEU A 27 15.60 0.30 -6.90
C LEU A 27 17.12 0.33 -7.19
N PRO A 28 17.57 1.09 -8.21
CA PRO A 28 18.99 1.27 -8.47
C PRO A 28 19.74 1.69 -7.21
N GLN A 29 20.97 1.20 -7.01
CA GLN A 29 21.78 1.50 -5.83
C GLN A 29 21.93 3.01 -5.61
N GLU A 30 21.95 3.80 -6.68
CA GLU A 30 22.02 5.27 -6.64
C GLU A 30 20.77 5.91 -6.02
N VAL A 31 19.60 5.32 -6.22
CA VAL A 31 18.33 5.73 -5.59
C VAL A 31 18.32 5.31 -4.12
N LEU A 32 18.82 4.12 -3.81
CA LEU A 32 19.00 3.67 -2.42
C LEU A 32 19.98 4.59 -1.67
N ASP A 33 21.08 4.99 -2.30
CA ASP A 33 22.06 5.91 -1.72
C ASP A 33 21.48 7.31 -1.54
N LEU A 34 20.56 7.75 -2.41
CA LEU A 34 19.78 8.97 -2.25
C LEU A 34 18.82 8.88 -1.05
N VAL A 35 18.12 7.74 -0.92
CA VAL A 35 17.15 7.44 0.15
C VAL A 35 17.81 7.34 1.53
N LEU A 36 19.05 6.86 1.56
CA LEU A 36 19.77 6.55 2.79
C LEU A 36 20.73 7.66 3.25
N ASN A 37 21.27 8.49 2.35
CA ASN A 37 22.22 9.55 2.70
C ASN A 37 21.60 10.95 2.65
N ASP A 38 22.08 11.86 3.51
CA ASP A 38 21.64 13.26 3.54
C ASP A 38 22.14 13.99 2.28
N VAL A 39 21.30 14.01 1.24
CA VAL A 39 21.72 14.46 -0.08
C VAL A 39 21.53 15.97 -0.23
N SER A 40 22.65 16.69 -0.30
CA SER A 40 22.68 18.11 -0.66
C SER A 40 22.23 18.36 -2.12
N ASP A 41 21.69 19.56 -2.39
CA ASP A 41 21.13 19.96 -3.69
C ASP A 41 22.09 19.74 -4.89
N ARG A 42 23.41 19.67 -4.65
CA ARG A 42 24.43 19.42 -5.69
C ARG A 42 24.38 18.02 -6.31
N HIS A 43 23.82 17.02 -5.62
CA HIS A 43 23.68 15.68 -6.19
C HIS A 43 22.48 15.56 -7.12
N LEU A 44 21.46 16.41 -6.96
CA LEU A 44 20.27 16.42 -7.83
C LEU A 44 20.61 16.90 -9.25
N ASP A 45 21.57 17.82 -9.38
CA ASP A 45 22.05 18.32 -10.68
C ASP A 45 22.82 17.26 -11.49
N ARG A 46 23.43 16.25 -10.83
CA ARG A 46 24.23 15.21 -11.51
C ARG A 46 23.40 14.12 -12.17
N ILE A 47 22.14 13.94 -11.78
CA ILE A 47 21.28 12.82 -12.23
C ILE A 47 20.37 13.24 -13.40
N GLY A 48 20.39 14.52 -13.79
CA GLY A 48 19.64 15.02 -14.96
C GLY A 48 19.99 14.35 -16.30
N THR A 49 20.93 13.41 -16.32
CA THR A 49 21.38 12.62 -17.47
C THR A 49 20.74 11.21 -17.57
N LEU A 50 19.95 10.73 -16.59
CA LEU A 50 19.48 9.33 -16.55
C LEU A 50 17.95 9.11 -16.57
N GLY A 51 17.13 10.16 -16.71
CA GLY A 51 15.68 10.02 -16.78
C GLY A 51 14.95 11.35 -16.61
N ASN A 52 13.63 11.35 -16.83
CA ASN A 52 12.80 12.54 -16.73
C ASN A 52 13.04 13.27 -15.39
N LEU A 53 13.58 14.49 -15.47
CA LEU A 53 14.05 15.30 -14.35
C LEU A 53 12.99 15.44 -13.24
N ASP A 54 11.72 15.38 -13.62
CA ASP A 54 10.57 15.50 -12.73
C ASP A 54 10.40 14.26 -11.83
N THR A 55 10.65 13.06 -12.35
CA THR A 55 10.61 11.81 -11.57
C THR A 55 11.70 11.80 -10.51
N LEU A 56 12.91 12.22 -10.88
CA LEU A 56 14.05 12.27 -9.95
C LEU A 56 13.87 13.32 -8.86
N ARG A 57 13.29 14.49 -9.22
CA ARG A 57 12.91 15.53 -8.24
C ARG A 57 11.82 15.06 -7.30
N ALA A 58 10.81 14.33 -7.81
CA ALA A 58 9.77 13.73 -6.98
C ALA A 58 10.38 12.72 -5.98
N CYS A 59 11.21 11.78 -6.44
CA CYS A 59 11.91 10.82 -5.59
C CYS A 59 12.78 11.50 -4.52
N ALA A 60 13.51 12.56 -4.88
CA ALA A 60 14.34 13.33 -3.95
C ALA A 60 13.51 14.09 -2.89
N LEU A 61 12.40 14.71 -3.28
CA LEU A 61 11.49 15.40 -2.36
C LEU A 61 10.81 14.42 -1.41
N VAL A 62 10.39 13.27 -1.93
CA VAL A 62 9.77 12.18 -1.17
C VAL A 62 10.77 11.62 -0.17
N THR A 63 12.00 11.38 -0.60
CA THR A 63 13.12 10.98 0.25
C THR A 63 13.40 11.99 1.37
N LYS A 64 13.51 13.28 1.03
CA LYS A 64 13.75 14.35 2.01
C LYS A 64 12.60 14.47 3.01
N LYS A 65 11.35 14.26 2.57
CA LYS A 65 10.16 14.21 3.44
C LYS A 65 10.21 12.97 4.34
N ALA A 66 10.52 11.79 3.79
CA ALA A 66 10.72 10.54 4.54
C ALA A 66 11.76 10.70 5.65
N TRP A 67 12.87 11.36 5.33
CA TRP A 67 13.96 11.61 6.27
C TRP A 67 13.53 12.56 7.40
N ARG A 68 12.77 13.62 7.08
CA ARG A 68 12.18 14.49 8.11
C ARG A 68 11.18 13.76 8.98
N LEU A 69 10.37 12.87 8.41
CA LEU A 69 9.45 12.03 9.16
C LEU A 69 10.19 11.03 10.07
N ARG A 70 11.25 10.39 9.56
CA ARG A 70 12.20 9.55 10.34
C ARG A 70 12.79 10.30 11.52
N ALA A 71 13.20 11.54 11.31
CA ALA A 71 13.85 12.36 12.33
C ALA A 71 12.87 12.84 13.42
N GLN A 72 11.58 12.96 13.11
CA GLN A 72 10.61 13.59 14.02
C GLN A 72 9.84 12.59 14.89
N ARG A 73 9.53 11.37 14.42
CA ARG A 73 8.75 10.39 15.21
C ARG A 73 9.12 8.93 14.90
N ARG A 74 9.79 8.26 15.85
CA ARG A 74 10.09 6.82 15.78
C ARG A 74 8.85 5.94 15.59
N THR A 75 7.66 6.41 16.01
CA THR A 75 6.40 5.69 15.85
C THR A 75 6.01 5.47 14.39
N PHE A 76 6.44 6.34 13.46
CA PHE A 76 6.13 6.23 12.03
C PHE A 76 6.90 5.10 11.33
N LEU A 77 8.00 4.67 11.93
CA LEU A 77 8.86 3.61 11.42
C LEU A 77 8.55 2.25 12.02
N ARG A 78 7.62 2.19 12.98
CA ARG A 78 7.19 0.92 13.54
C ARG A 78 6.52 0.11 12.42
N CYS A 79 7.02 -1.08 12.15
CA CYS A 79 6.38 -1.96 11.20
C CYS A 79 5.07 -2.51 11.77
N ILE A 80 4.01 -2.52 10.96
CA ILE A 80 2.70 -3.08 11.29
C ILE A 80 2.22 -3.96 10.12
N PRO A 81 1.34 -4.94 10.39
CA PRO A 81 0.63 -5.64 9.31
C PRO A 81 -0.20 -4.67 8.49
N SER A 82 -0.06 -4.74 7.17
CA SER A 82 -0.86 -4.05 6.16
C SER A 82 -1.61 -5.10 5.35
N HIS A 83 -2.88 -4.86 5.03
CA HIS A 83 -3.70 -5.87 4.33
C HIS A 83 -3.33 -6.01 2.85
N ASP A 84 -2.85 -4.92 2.22
CA ASP A 84 -2.51 -4.77 0.81
C ASP A 84 -3.60 -5.15 -0.22
N ASP A 85 -4.77 -5.58 0.22
CA ASP A 85 -5.97 -5.70 -0.59
C ASP A 85 -7.26 -5.37 0.18
N LEU A 86 -7.26 -4.25 0.90
CA LEU A 86 -8.42 -3.84 1.69
C LEU A 86 -9.47 -3.13 0.80
N ASN A 87 -10.40 -3.92 0.25
CA ASN A 87 -11.55 -3.46 -0.53
C ASN A 87 -12.87 -3.85 0.16
N GLU A 88 -14.01 -3.41 -0.38
CA GLU A 88 -15.34 -3.66 0.18
C GLU A 88 -15.73 -5.14 0.27
N THR A 89 -15.17 -6.01 -0.57
CA THR A 89 -15.43 -7.46 -0.49
C THR A 89 -14.64 -8.11 0.64
N ASN A 90 -13.54 -7.47 1.08
CA ASN A 90 -12.66 -7.95 2.15
C ASN A 90 -12.98 -7.34 3.53
N VAL A 91 -14.08 -6.56 3.64
CA VAL A 91 -14.69 -6.11 4.90
C VAL A 91 -16.04 -6.82 5.16
N PRO A 92 -16.08 -8.15 5.31
CA PRO A 92 -17.33 -8.91 5.25
C PRO A 92 -18.06 -9.01 6.59
N LEU A 93 -17.40 -8.72 7.71
CA LEU A 93 -17.97 -8.97 9.03
C LEU A 93 -18.58 -7.67 9.54
N VAL A 94 -19.89 -7.53 9.37
CA VAL A 94 -20.69 -6.45 9.94
C VAL A 94 -21.69 -7.03 10.93
N SER A 95 -21.66 -6.56 12.17
CA SER A 95 -22.62 -6.94 13.22
C SER A 95 -24.05 -6.53 12.85
N SER A 96 -25.03 -7.06 13.57
CA SER A 96 -26.45 -6.67 13.43
C SER A 96 -26.70 -5.17 13.62
N ASN A 97 -25.76 -4.45 14.27
CA ASN A 97 -25.85 -3.02 14.55
C ASN A 97 -25.05 -2.18 13.55
N GLY A 98 -24.49 -2.77 12.48
CA GLY A 98 -23.73 -2.05 11.46
C GLY A 98 -22.26 -1.82 11.80
N HIS A 99 -21.74 -2.36 12.91
CA HIS A 99 -20.31 -2.25 13.24
C HIS A 99 -19.48 -3.30 12.49
N ILE A 100 -18.33 -2.89 11.95
CA ILE A 100 -17.33 -3.80 11.40
C ILE A 100 -16.73 -4.62 12.56
N THR A 101 -16.86 -5.94 12.49
CA THR A 101 -16.36 -6.89 13.50
C THR A 101 -15.10 -7.63 13.07
N GLY A 102 -14.68 -7.50 11.80
CA GLY A 102 -13.43 -8.08 11.33
C GLY A 102 -13.17 -7.88 9.84
N ILE A 103 -11.92 -8.11 9.48
CA ILE A 103 -11.37 -8.04 8.12
C ILE A 103 -10.91 -9.46 7.77
N ILE A 104 -11.23 -9.94 6.57
CA ILE A 104 -10.82 -11.27 6.08
C ILE A 104 -9.84 -11.14 4.93
N ASP A 105 -9.33 -12.27 4.45
CA ASP A 105 -8.56 -12.37 3.22
C ASP A 105 -7.18 -11.70 3.28
N TRP A 106 -6.45 -12.03 4.34
CA TRP A 106 -5.10 -11.52 4.61
C TRP A 106 -4.02 -12.19 3.74
N GLU A 107 -4.34 -12.84 2.63
CA GLU A 107 -3.34 -13.61 1.87
C GLU A 107 -2.25 -12.73 1.24
N TYR A 108 -2.59 -11.47 0.92
CA TYR A 108 -1.66 -10.49 0.35
C TYR A 108 -0.98 -9.59 1.38
N HIS A 109 -1.18 -9.83 2.68
CA HIS A 109 -0.67 -8.91 3.69
C HIS A 109 0.84 -8.72 3.64
N SER A 110 1.29 -7.50 3.94
CA SER A 110 2.70 -7.19 4.13
C SER A 110 2.98 -6.60 5.51
N VAL A 111 4.25 -6.38 5.80
CA VAL A 111 4.72 -5.74 7.04
C VAL A 111 5.41 -4.45 6.65
N LEU A 112 4.72 -3.32 6.81
CA LEU A 112 5.17 -2.01 6.38
C LEU A 112 5.33 -1.07 7.57
N PRO A 113 6.27 -0.11 7.52
CA PRO A 113 6.27 1.04 8.42
C PRO A 113 4.90 1.72 8.47
N VAL A 114 4.44 2.20 9.63
CA VAL A 114 3.14 2.88 9.78
C VAL A 114 2.93 3.97 8.73
N VAL A 115 3.98 4.74 8.38
CA VAL A 115 3.87 5.80 7.37
C VAL A 115 3.50 5.30 5.97
N LEU A 116 3.83 4.05 5.64
CA LEU A 116 3.45 3.39 4.40
C LEU A 116 2.14 2.61 4.53
N ALA A 117 1.89 1.99 5.69
CA ALA A 117 0.66 1.22 5.94
C ALA A 117 -0.59 2.09 6.20
N ALA A 118 -0.43 3.32 6.70
CA ALA A 118 -1.54 4.19 7.04
C ALA A 118 -2.13 4.82 5.78
N GLU A 119 -3.09 4.16 5.16
CA GLU A 119 -3.74 4.61 3.92
C GLU A 119 -5.25 4.81 4.06
N TYR A 120 -5.84 5.46 3.05
CA TYR A 120 -7.29 5.50 2.87
C TYR A 120 -7.74 4.16 2.24
N PRO A 121 -8.95 3.67 2.54
CA PRO A 121 -9.53 2.55 1.83
C PRO A 121 -9.50 2.78 0.31
N ARG A 122 -9.18 1.74 -0.47
CA ARG A 122 -8.97 1.83 -1.94
C ARG A 122 -10.11 2.52 -2.67
N TYR A 123 -11.34 2.21 -2.32
CA TYR A 123 -12.55 2.78 -2.92
C TYR A 123 -12.76 4.29 -2.64
N LEU A 124 -11.97 4.89 -1.74
CA LEU A 124 -11.92 6.34 -1.51
C LEU A 124 -10.72 7.01 -2.18
N ARG A 125 -9.79 6.25 -2.78
CA ARG A 125 -8.56 6.77 -3.38
C ARG A 125 -8.78 7.15 -4.85
N TYR A 126 -8.22 8.30 -5.20
CA TYR A 126 -8.25 8.92 -6.54
C TYR A 126 -6.86 9.51 -6.86
N ASP A 127 -5.82 8.89 -6.33
CA ASP A 127 -4.45 9.35 -6.40
C ASP A 127 -3.52 8.24 -6.91
N GLY A 128 -2.35 8.62 -7.42
CA GLY A 128 -1.38 7.67 -7.96
C GLY A 128 -1.98 6.78 -9.05
N ILE A 129 -1.77 5.47 -8.91
CA ILE A 129 -2.31 4.45 -9.84
C ILE A 129 -3.84 4.30 -9.79
N TYR A 130 -4.49 4.85 -8.76
CA TYR A 130 -5.95 4.79 -8.57
C TYR A 130 -6.68 6.00 -9.16
N ASP A 131 -5.96 6.95 -9.77
CA ASP A 131 -6.59 8.07 -10.48
C ASP A 131 -7.14 7.58 -11.84
N PRO A 132 -8.42 7.84 -12.16
CA PRO A 132 -9.05 7.42 -13.42
C PRO A 132 -8.30 7.84 -14.69
N ARG A 133 -7.45 8.87 -14.61
CA ARG A 133 -6.62 9.34 -15.73
C ARG A 133 -5.49 8.38 -16.09
N PHE A 134 -5.06 7.53 -15.16
CA PHE A 134 -3.93 6.62 -15.34
C PHE A 134 -4.33 5.14 -15.39
N THR A 135 -5.58 4.81 -15.09
CA THR A 135 -6.10 3.44 -15.18
C THR A 135 -6.46 3.09 -16.63
N LEU A 136 -5.92 1.99 -17.15
CA LEU A 136 -6.18 1.51 -18.52
C LEU A 136 -7.53 0.76 -18.66
N GLU A 137 -8.20 0.43 -17.55
CA GLU A 137 -9.42 -0.37 -17.56
C GLU A 137 -10.62 0.41 -17.00
N GLU A 138 -11.81 0.13 -17.56
CA GLU A 138 -13.13 0.56 -17.04
C GLU A 138 -13.47 -0.08 -15.67
N ASN A 139 -12.53 -0.84 -15.08
CA ASN A 139 -12.70 -1.65 -13.88
C ASN A 139 -12.30 -0.94 -12.59
N GLY A 140 -12.16 0.39 -12.57
CA GLY A 140 -11.82 1.06 -11.32
C GLY A 140 -12.94 0.91 -10.31
N TRP A 141 -12.60 0.30 -9.17
CA TRP A 141 -13.47 0.00 -8.04
C TRP A 141 -13.79 1.26 -7.24
N TRP A 142 -14.28 2.30 -7.93
CA TRP A 142 -14.69 3.54 -7.31
C TRP A 142 -16.18 3.44 -6.96
N THR A 143 -16.47 3.20 -5.68
CA THR A 143 -17.85 3.19 -5.19
C THR A 143 -18.47 4.59 -5.05
N ALA A 144 -17.66 5.64 -5.16
CA ALA A 144 -18.10 7.04 -5.05
C ALA A 144 -17.78 7.83 -6.32
N ARG A 145 -18.32 9.05 -6.47
CA ARG A 145 -17.80 10.02 -7.44
C ARG A 145 -16.58 10.74 -6.86
N PRO A 146 -15.66 11.32 -7.66
CA PRO A 146 -14.49 12.03 -7.15
C PRO A 146 -14.83 13.09 -6.09
N GLU A 147 -15.92 13.85 -6.29
CA GLU A 147 -16.35 14.89 -5.35
C GLU A 147 -16.83 14.30 -4.02
N ASP A 148 -17.48 13.14 -4.05
CA ASP A 148 -17.98 12.47 -2.86
C ASP A 148 -16.84 11.73 -2.14
N ALA A 149 -15.91 11.14 -2.89
CA ALA A 149 -14.70 10.56 -2.33
C ALA A 149 -13.86 11.61 -1.59
N ALA A 150 -13.71 12.82 -2.13
CA ALA A 150 -13.03 13.91 -1.43
C ALA A 150 -13.69 14.24 -0.08
N LYS A 151 -15.03 14.30 -0.02
CA LYS A 151 -15.77 14.51 1.23
C LYS A 151 -15.61 13.34 2.20
N LEU A 152 -15.71 12.11 1.70
CA LEU A 152 -15.57 10.89 2.51
C LEU A 152 -14.14 10.74 3.07
N ARG A 153 -13.10 11.09 2.30
CA ARG A 153 -11.72 11.15 2.78
C ARG A 153 -11.56 12.16 3.91
N ALA A 154 -12.18 13.34 3.81
CA ALA A 154 -12.16 14.33 4.87
C ALA A 154 -12.83 13.80 6.15
N ILE A 155 -14.00 13.17 6.03
CA ILE A 155 -14.71 12.54 7.16
C ILE A 155 -13.86 11.43 7.79
N TYR A 156 -13.26 10.57 6.96
CA TYR A 156 -12.37 9.50 7.41
C TYR A 156 -11.16 10.05 8.17
N ALA A 157 -10.50 11.07 7.61
CA ALA A 157 -9.33 11.70 8.25
C ALA A 157 -9.67 12.28 9.62
N GLU A 158 -10.81 12.96 9.76
CA GLU A 158 -11.26 13.50 11.05
C GLU A 158 -11.63 12.38 12.04
N ALA A 159 -12.31 11.33 11.59
CA ALA A 159 -12.63 10.17 12.42
C ALA A 159 -11.37 9.45 12.92
N VAL A 160 -10.37 9.28 12.05
CA VAL A 160 -9.08 8.69 12.40
C VAL A 160 -8.32 9.59 13.37
N LYS A 161 -8.32 10.91 13.15
CA LYS A 161 -7.67 11.89 14.05
C LYS A 161 -8.25 11.84 15.45
N ALA A 162 -9.58 11.73 15.57
CA ALA A 162 -10.26 11.62 16.85
C ALA A 162 -9.91 10.33 17.61
N GLN A 163 -9.62 9.24 16.89
CA GLN A 163 -9.25 7.95 17.49
C GLN A 163 -7.75 7.84 17.81
N ASN A 164 -6.90 8.26 16.87
CA ASN A 164 -5.46 8.13 16.98
C ASN A 164 -4.76 9.22 16.14
N GLU A 165 -4.28 10.26 16.83
CA GLU A 165 -3.60 11.38 16.18
C GLU A 165 -2.29 10.97 15.49
N ASP A 166 -1.54 10.01 16.04
CA ASP A 166 -0.29 9.53 15.42
C ASP A 166 -0.56 8.78 14.11
N TYR A 167 -1.61 7.96 14.06
CA TYR A 167 -2.03 7.31 12.83
C TYR A 167 -2.52 8.34 11.81
N TRP A 168 -3.33 9.31 12.23
CA TRP A 168 -3.77 10.39 11.35
C TRP A 168 -2.59 11.17 10.75
N ARG A 169 -1.58 11.50 11.55
CA ARG A 169 -0.37 12.17 11.03
C ARG A 169 0.37 11.27 10.05
N ALA A 170 0.53 9.99 10.34
CA ALA A 170 1.15 9.04 9.41
C ALA A 170 0.37 8.92 8.09
N LEU A 171 -0.97 8.94 8.16
CA LEU A 171 -1.86 8.98 7.00
C LEU A 171 -1.61 10.23 6.15
N ILE A 172 -1.60 11.43 6.74
CA ILE A 172 -1.42 12.68 5.98
C ILE A 172 0.03 12.84 5.48
N ASP A 173 1.00 12.60 6.35
CA ASP A 173 2.40 12.85 6.05
C ASP A 173 2.97 11.82 5.07
N GLY A 174 2.51 10.57 5.16
CA GLY A 174 2.92 9.45 4.33
C GLY A 174 2.34 9.42 2.91
N GLU A 175 1.39 10.29 2.56
CA GLU A 175 0.72 10.28 1.26
C GLU A 175 1.69 10.29 0.08
N LEU A 176 2.62 11.24 0.06
CA LEU A 176 3.62 11.35 -0.99
C LEU A 176 4.58 10.15 -1.02
N LEU A 177 4.82 9.52 0.13
CA LEU A 177 5.68 8.33 0.20
C LEU A 177 5.02 7.13 -0.46
N ARG A 178 3.73 6.92 -0.21
CA ARG A 178 2.97 5.81 -0.80
C ARG A 178 2.87 5.93 -2.32
N GLN A 179 2.70 7.15 -2.84
CA GLN A 179 2.66 7.41 -4.29
C GLN A 179 3.98 7.10 -5.02
N CYS A 180 5.10 6.93 -4.31
CA CYS A 180 6.36 6.47 -4.89
C CYS A 180 6.65 4.99 -4.64
N TYR A 181 5.87 4.35 -3.77
CA TYR A 181 6.03 2.95 -3.43
C TYR A 181 5.15 2.04 -4.31
N GLU A 182 3.94 2.50 -4.61
CA GLU A 182 2.94 1.87 -5.49
C GLU A 182 3.24 2.07 -6.98
#